data_AF-A0A3D2HHW4-F1
#
_entry.id   AF-A0A3D2HHW4-F1
#
_cell.length_a   1.000
_cell.length_b   1.000
_cell.length_c   1.000
_cell.angle_alpha   90.00
_cell.angle_beta   90.00
_cell.angle_gamma   90.00
#
_symmetry.space_group_name_H-M   'P 1'
#
loop_
_entity.id
_entity.type
_entity.pdbx_description
1 polymer ?
#
loop_
_entity_poly.entity_id
_entity_poly.type
_entity_poly.pdbx_seq_one_letter_code
_entity_poly.pdbx_strand_id
1 'polypeptide(L)'
;MANLCIVMCCLAFCWNLPLSAAALPPNALGQAPDPSITLNPFQQANDFSITDTVLPLRPAEPLSSPLLLYGALLLLLLCLIGYLGYRRLHKKPIVTVSITPLEAAFQQLKNAKQYIDAPDPKLLGFALSDALRVYLSQTFQLPAPECTTDELLVQLPHCERLNDELRMLITQFSHACDLIKFTTLPCTPSERMKLYQQAELILTLSEKLAHPEPLMEQPKSS
;
A
#
# COMPACT_ATOMS: atom_id res chain seq x y z
N MET A 1 7.63 -11.21 -14.82
CA MET A 1 6.59 -12.12 -15.36
C MET A 1 6.40 -13.38 -14.51
N ALA A 2 7.44 -13.96 -13.88
CA ALA A 2 7.31 -15.20 -13.10
C ALA A 2 6.60 -15.07 -11.73
N ASN A 3 6.57 -13.87 -11.12
CA ASN A 3 6.10 -13.71 -9.74
C ASN A 3 4.60 -13.46 -9.58
N LEU A 4 3.87 -13.23 -10.68
CA LEU A 4 2.41 -13.06 -10.65
C LEU A 4 1.67 -14.42 -10.62
N CYS A 5 2.31 -15.49 -11.11
CA CYS A 5 1.69 -16.81 -11.19
C CYS A 5 1.54 -17.50 -9.82
N ILE A 6 2.43 -17.25 -8.87
CA ILE A 6 2.41 -17.93 -7.57
C ILE A 6 1.28 -17.38 -6.66
N VAL A 7 1.01 -16.07 -6.75
CA VAL A 7 -0.05 -15.42 -5.95
C VAL A 7 -1.46 -15.75 -6.48
N MET A 8 -1.61 -15.97 -7.79
CA MET A 8 -2.89 -16.35 -8.40
C MET A 8 -3.27 -17.82 -8.16
N CYS A 9 -2.29 -18.73 -8.00
CA CYS A 9 -2.58 -20.14 -7.68
C CYS A 9 -3.19 -20.35 -6.28
N CYS A 10 -2.88 -19.49 -5.30
CA CYS A 10 -3.43 -19.61 -3.95
C CYS A 10 -4.88 -19.15 -3.82
N LEU A 11 -5.35 -18.23 -4.67
CA LEU A 11 -6.74 -17.76 -4.65
C LEU A 11 -7.69 -18.68 -5.43
N ALA A 12 -7.18 -19.46 -6.39
CA ALA A 12 -7.99 -20.41 -7.17
C ALA A 12 -8.36 -21.69 -6.38
N PHE A 13 -7.57 -22.10 -5.38
CA PHE A 13 -7.83 -23.33 -4.64
C PHE A 13 -8.96 -23.20 -3.61
N CYS A 14 -9.34 -21.98 -3.23
CA CYS A 14 -10.41 -21.72 -2.26
C CYS A 14 -11.82 -21.56 -2.88
N TRP A 15 -11.96 -21.53 -4.21
CA TRP A 15 -13.27 -21.36 -4.86
C TRP A 15 -13.89 -22.67 -5.37
N ASN A 16 -13.18 -23.80 -5.32
CA ASN A 16 -13.67 -25.05 -5.89
C ASN A 16 -14.20 -26.01 -4.83
N LEU A 17 -15.33 -25.64 -4.21
CA LEU A 17 -16.15 -26.56 -3.42
C LEU A 17 -17.32 -27.05 -4.30
N PRO A 18 -17.40 -28.34 -4.66
CA PRO A 18 -18.45 -28.83 -5.53
C PRO A 18 -19.80 -28.85 -4.78
N LEU A 19 -20.79 -28.17 -5.36
CA LEU A 19 -22.22 -28.32 -5.08
C LEU A 19 -22.58 -29.82 -5.12
N SER A 20 -22.92 -30.40 -3.97
CA SER A 20 -23.53 -31.74 -3.92
C SER A 20 -25.05 -31.57 -3.94
N ALA A 21 -25.64 -31.65 -5.13
CA ALA A 21 -27.08 -31.79 -5.31
C ALA A 21 -27.46 -33.23 -4.93
N ALA A 22 -28.14 -33.39 -3.80
CA ALA A 22 -28.73 -34.67 -3.41
C ALA A 22 -29.82 -35.06 -4.42
N ALA A 23 -29.53 -36.06 -5.24
CA ALA A 23 -30.50 -36.70 -6.11
C ALA A 23 -31.50 -37.50 -5.26
N LEU A 24 -32.80 -37.23 -5.45
CA LEU A 24 -33.90 -38.02 -4.88
C LEU A 24 -33.93 -39.41 -5.51
N PRO A 25 -34.16 -40.49 -4.74
CA PRO A 25 -34.28 -41.84 -5.28
C PRO A 25 -35.61 -42.02 -6.06
N PRO A 26 -35.60 -42.75 -7.19
CA PRO A 26 -36.79 -42.98 -8.00
C PRO A 26 -37.54 -44.20 -7.47
N ASN A 27 -38.20 -44.08 -6.31
CA ASN A 27 -39.21 -45.05 -5.89
C ASN A 27 -40.06 -44.51 -4.75
N ALA A 28 -41.08 -43.74 -5.11
CA ALA A 28 -42.18 -43.40 -4.22
C ALA A 28 -43.50 -43.31 -5.00
N LEU A 29 -43.76 -44.31 -5.84
CA LEU A 29 -45.14 -44.64 -6.24
C LEU A 29 -45.59 -45.80 -5.38
N GLY A 30 -46.40 -45.51 -4.37
CA GLY A 30 -46.94 -46.49 -3.45
C GLY A 30 -48.09 -45.94 -2.63
N GLN A 31 -49.30 -46.18 -3.14
CA GLN A 31 -50.58 -46.28 -2.42
C GLN A 31 -51.33 -45.00 -2.03
N ALA A 32 -52.54 -44.89 -2.60
CA ALA A 32 -53.61 -44.02 -2.13
C ALA A 32 -54.16 -44.54 -0.78
N PRO A 33 -54.54 -43.67 0.17
CA PRO A 33 -55.13 -44.10 1.43
C PRO A 33 -56.59 -44.55 1.23
N ASP A 34 -56.89 -45.73 1.78
CA ASP A 34 -58.21 -46.35 1.88
C ASP A 34 -59.13 -45.53 2.82
N PRO A 35 -60.36 -45.15 2.39
CA PRO A 35 -61.20 -44.19 3.11
C PRO A 35 -62.06 -44.86 4.20
N SER A 36 -61.45 -45.46 5.22
CA SER A 36 -62.23 -45.91 6.39
C SER A 36 -61.38 -46.24 7.61
N ILE A 37 -60.66 -45.27 8.16
CA ILE A 37 -60.24 -45.31 9.58
C ILE A 37 -60.39 -43.91 10.18
N THR A 38 -61.53 -43.67 10.82
CA THR A 38 -61.73 -42.57 11.75
C THR A 38 -61.01 -42.90 13.04
N LEU A 39 -59.85 -42.29 13.30
CA LEU A 39 -59.23 -42.30 14.63
C LEU A 39 -58.95 -40.87 15.08
N ASN A 40 -59.41 -40.61 16.29
CA ASN A 40 -59.58 -39.35 16.98
C ASN A 40 -58.24 -38.62 17.21
N PRO A 41 -58.05 -37.34 16.83
CA PRO A 41 -56.72 -36.70 16.81
C PRO A 41 -56.12 -36.39 18.20
N PHE A 42 -56.85 -36.61 19.28
CA PHE A 42 -56.52 -36.07 20.61
C PHE A 42 -56.12 -37.12 21.67
N GLN A 43 -56.04 -38.41 21.34
CA GLN A 43 -55.72 -39.45 22.33
C GLN A 43 -54.34 -40.09 22.20
N GLN A 44 -53.52 -39.68 21.22
CA GLN A 44 -52.18 -40.25 21.00
C GLN A 44 -51.03 -39.33 21.46
N ALA A 45 -51.31 -38.44 22.42
CA ALA A 45 -50.30 -37.56 23.02
C ALA A 45 -49.72 -38.09 24.35
N ASN A 46 -50.27 -39.17 24.92
CA ASN A 46 -49.98 -39.57 26.30
C ASN A 46 -49.16 -40.86 26.46
N ASP A 47 -48.63 -41.45 25.38
CA ASP A 47 -47.83 -42.68 25.49
C ASP A 47 -46.46 -42.60 24.79
N PHE A 48 -45.99 -41.39 24.47
CA PHE A 48 -44.63 -41.19 23.96
C PHE A 48 -43.66 -41.07 25.13
N SER A 49 -43.13 -42.23 25.53
CA SER A 49 -42.00 -42.34 26.46
C SER A 49 -40.84 -41.47 25.95
N ILE A 50 -40.50 -40.42 26.69
CA ILE A 50 -39.42 -39.46 26.40
C ILE A 50 -38.07 -40.12 26.72
N THR A 51 -37.78 -41.22 26.07
CA THR A 51 -36.47 -41.86 26.04
C THR A 51 -36.44 -42.60 24.73
N ASP A 52 -36.08 -41.88 23.68
CA ASP A 52 -35.00 -42.29 22.78
C ASP A 52 -34.90 -41.29 21.62
N THR A 53 -33.66 -40.98 21.25
CA THR A 53 -33.25 -40.10 20.14
C THR A 53 -33.17 -38.59 20.42
N VAL A 54 -32.55 -38.21 21.54
CA VAL A 54 -31.72 -36.99 21.55
C VAL A 54 -30.42 -37.33 20.80
N LEU A 55 -30.29 -36.88 19.55
CA LEU A 55 -29.02 -36.89 18.85
C LEU A 55 -28.07 -35.99 19.67
N PRO A 56 -26.94 -36.48 20.20
CA PRO A 56 -26.03 -35.63 20.95
C PRO A 56 -25.48 -34.58 19.98
N LEU A 57 -25.92 -33.34 20.12
CA LEU A 57 -25.26 -32.20 19.50
C LEU A 57 -23.86 -32.14 20.10
N ARG A 58 -22.88 -32.62 19.34
CA ARG A 58 -21.47 -32.47 19.67
C ARG A 58 -21.22 -30.96 19.82
N PRO A 59 -20.80 -30.45 20.99
CA PRO A 59 -20.45 -29.06 21.09
C PRO A 59 -19.35 -28.79 20.06
N ALA A 60 -19.48 -27.69 19.31
CA ALA A 60 -18.43 -27.25 18.40
C ALA A 60 -17.19 -26.99 19.26
N GLU A 61 -16.23 -27.92 19.22
CA GLU A 61 -14.93 -27.74 19.84
C GLU A 61 -14.38 -26.40 19.35
N PRO A 62 -14.04 -25.44 20.24
CA PRO A 62 -13.31 -24.27 19.79
C PRO A 62 -12.04 -24.82 19.15
N LEU A 63 -11.79 -24.43 17.91
CA LEU A 63 -10.63 -24.81 17.13
C LEU A 63 -9.38 -24.10 17.69
N SER A 64 -9.12 -24.27 18.98
CA SER A 64 -7.95 -23.81 19.73
C SER A 64 -6.89 -24.91 19.72
N SER A 65 -6.62 -25.48 18.55
CA SER A 65 -5.42 -26.31 18.42
C SER A 65 -4.23 -25.35 18.55
N PRO A 66 -3.29 -25.60 19.49
CA PRO A 66 -2.11 -24.75 19.62
C PRO A 66 -1.32 -24.71 18.31
N LEU A 67 -1.46 -25.73 17.46
CA LEU A 67 -0.93 -25.76 16.09
C LEU A 67 -1.43 -24.62 15.20
N LEU A 68 -2.70 -24.20 15.30
CA LEU A 68 -3.20 -23.06 14.52
C LEU A 68 -2.64 -21.73 15.02
N LEU A 69 -2.48 -21.59 16.34
CA LEU A 69 -1.83 -20.42 16.95
C LEU A 69 -0.35 -20.35 16.53
N TYR A 70 0.37 -21.47 16.57
CA TYR A 70 1.74 -21.55 16.09
C TYR A 70 1.84 -21.29 14.58
N GLY A 71 0.88 -21.78 13.79
CA GLY A 71 0.80 -21.52 12.35
C GLY A 71 0.56 -20.03 12.04
N ALA A 72 -0.35 -19.38 12.75
CA ALA A 72 -0.62 -17.95 12.60
C ALA A 72 0.59 -17.10 13.03
N LEU A 73 1.27 -17.47 14.13
CA LEU A 73 2.46 -16.79 14.61
C LEU A 73 3.63 -16.94 13.62
N LEU A 74 3.81 -18.13 13.04
CA LEU A 74 4.80 -18.39 12.00
C LEU A 74 4.52 -17.53 10.76
N LEU A 75 3.27 -17.48 10.29
CA LEU A 75 2.86 -16.66 9.15
C LEU A 75 3.14 -15.17 9.40
N LEU A 76 2.79 -14.66 10.59
CA LEU A 76 3.06 -13.28 11.00
C LEU A 76 4.57 -12.98 10.98
N LEU A 77 5.39 -13.89 11.50
CA LEU A 77 6.84 -13.77 11.52
C LEU A 77 7.42 -13.71 10.10
N LEU A 78 6.99 -14.63 9.21
CA LEU A 78 7.40 -14.60 7.80
C LEU A 78 6.97 -13.31 7.10
N CYS A 79 5.75 -12.82 7.37
CA CYS A 79 5.26 -11.58 6.80
C CYS A 79 6.04 -10.36 7.30
N LEU A 80 6.43 -10.36 8.59
CA LEU A 80 7.26 -9.31 9.18
C LEU A 80 8.69 -9.35 8.64
N ILE A 81 9.30 -10.53 8.53
CA ILE A 81 10.63 -10.70 7.91
C ILE A 81 10.59 -10.30 6.44
N GLY A 82 9.54 -10.67 5.71
CA GLY A 82 9.31 -10.26 4.33
C GLY A 82 9.14 -8.75 4.19
N TYR A 83 8.38 -8.12 5.09
CA TYR A 83 8.18 -6.67 5.13
C TYR A 83 9.45 -5.91 5.50
N LEU A 84 10.21 -6.38 6.50
CA LEU A 84 11.49 -5.79 6.89
C LEU A 84 12.56 -6.01 5.80
N GLY A 85 12.56 -7.19 5.17
CA GLY A 85 13.37 -7.52 4.01
C GLY A 85 13.04 -6.59 2.84
N TYR A 86 11.76 -6.45 2.49
CA TYR A 86 11.28 -5.47 1.51
C TYR A 86 11.75 -4.07 1.86
N ARG A 87 11.54 -3.59 3.09
CA ARG A 87 11.98 -2.26 3.52
C ARG A 87 13.51 -2.11 3.39
N ARG A 88 14.30 -3.15 3.68
CA ARG A 88 15.77 -3.11 3.54
C ARG A 88 16.27 -3.27 2.10
N LEU A 89 15.59 -4.06 1.27
CA LEU A 89 15.89 -4.23 -0.16
C LEU A 89 15.50 -2.98 -0.97
N HIS A 90 14.46 -2.26 -0.51
CA HIS A 90 14.06 -0.95 -1.04
C HIS A 90 14.86 0.21 -0.43
N LYS A 91 15.69 -0.01 0.60
CA LYS A 91 16.85 0.85 0.85
C LYS A 91 17.87 0.51 -0.23
N LYS A 92 17.82 1.21 -1.35
CA LYS A 92 18.77 1.02 -2.45
C LYS A 92 20.19 1.09 -1.86
N PRO A 93 20.97 -0.01 -1.85
CA PRO A 93 22.38 0.07 -1.53
C PRO A 93 22.99 0.95 -2.62
N ILE A 94 23.57 2.07 -2.19
CA ILE A 94 24.31 2.96 -3.07
C ILE A 94 25.49 2.13 -3.58
N VAL A 95 25.37 1.64 -4.81
CA VAL A 95 26.47 1.07 -5.58
C VAL A 95 27.50 2.18 -5.72
N THR A 96 28.75 1.85 -5.44
CA THR A 96 29.93 2.73 -5.42
C THR A 96 30.34 3.22 -6.81
N VAL A 97 29.42 3.91 -7.49
CA VAL A 97 29.75 5.10 -8.28
C VAL A 97 29.36 6.25 -7.36
N SER A 98 30.28 7.18 -7.10
CA SER A 98 30.03 8.36 -6.27
C SER A 98 29.03 9.30 -6.95
N ILE A 99 27.78 8.87 -7.11
CA ILE A 99 26.69 9.69 -7.64
C ILE A 99 26.37 10.71 -6.55
N THR A 100 26.38 11.98 -6.91
CA THR A 100 26.06 13.04 -5.95
C THR A 100 24.58 12.96 -5.55
N PRO A 101 24.19 13.44 -4.35
CA PRO A 101 22.78 13.50 -3.97
C PRO A 101 21.89 14.21 -5.00
N LEU A 102 22.44 15.23 -5.66
CA LEU A 102 21.75 15.99 -6.70
C LEU A 102 21.53 15.16 -7.97
N GLU A 103 22.56 14.49 -8.47
CA GLU A 103 22.45 13.59 -9.63
C GLU A 103 21.44 12.47 -9.36
N ALA A 104 21.47 11.89 -8.17
CA ALA A 104 20.52 10.87 -7.75
C ALA A 104 19.08 11.41 -7.73
N ALA A 105 18.88 12.66 -7.28
CA ALA A 105 17.58 13.31 -7.28
C ALA A 105 17.08 13.57 -8.71
N PHE A 106 17.91 14.11 -9.60
CA PHE A 106 17.56 14.31 -11.01
C PHE A 106 17.23 12.99 -11.72
N GLN A 107 17.97 11.92 -11.42
CA GLN A 107 17.66 10.60 -11.96
C GLN A 107 16.28 10.11 -11.49
N GLN A 108 15.93 10.34 -10.22
CA GLN A 108 14.60 10.00 -9.70
C GLN A 108 13.49 10.85 -10.34
N LEU A 109 13.71 12.16 -10.51
CA LEU A 109 12.77 13.02 -11.24
C LEU A 109 12.58 12.51 -12.67
N LYS A 110 13.65 12.26 -13.42
CA LYS A 110 13.58 11.75 -14.79
C LYS A 110 12.76 10.45 -14.88
N ASN A 111 12.89 9.56 -13.91
CA ASN A 111 12.06 8.36 -13.83
C ASN A 111 10.59 8.69 -13.50
N ALA A 112 10.33 9.67 -12.65
CA ALA A 112 8.97 10.14 -12.34
C ALA A 112 8.25 10.75 -13.56
N LYS A 113 8.98 11.24 -14.56
CA LYS A 113 8.42 11.83 -15.79
C LYS A 113 7.44 10.90 -16.52
N GLN A 114 7.63 9.58 -16.40
CA GLN A 114 6.71 8.59 -16.99
C GLN A 114 5.27 8.68 -16.42
N TYR A 115 5.11 9.24 -15.22
CA TYR A 115 3.81 9.40 -14.56
C TYR A 115 3.09 10.69 -14.97
N ILE A 116 3.69 11.54 -15.81
CA ILE A 116 3.04 12.77 -16.30
C ILE A 116 1.83 12.45 -17.18
N ASP A 117 1.84 11.36 -17.94
CA ASP A 117 0.70 10.95 -18.77
C ASP A 117 -0.04 9.73 -18.20
N ALA A 118 0.34 9.29 -17.01
CA ALA A 118 -0.29 8.15 -16.36
C ALA A 118 -1.76 8.45 -16.00
N PRO A 119 -2.63 7.42 -15.98
CA PRO A 119 -4.03 7.57 -15.56
C PRO A 119 -4.18 8.02 -14.11
N ASP A 120 -3.30 7.54 -13.22
CA ASP A 120 -3.30 7.90 -11.81
C ASP A 120 -2.31 9.06 -11.54
N PRO A 121 -2.80 10.28 -11.25
CA PRO A 121 -1.94 11.43 -10.99
C PRO A 121 -1.17 11.30 -9.67
N LYS A 122 -1.60 10.45 -8.74
CA LYS A 122 -0.99 10.29 -7.41
C LYS A 122 0.43 9.74 -7.52
N LEU A 123 0.68 8.86 -8.48
CA LEU A 123 1.99 8.24 -8.71
C LEU A 123 3.09 9.29 -8.91
N LEU A 124 2.79 10.35 -9.66
CA LEU A 124 3.72 11.46 -9.85
C LEU A 124 3.97 12.20 -8.53
N GLY A 125 2.91 12.54 -7.78
CA GLY A 125 3.02 13.26 -6.51
C GLY A 125 3.88 12.50 -5.48
N PHE A 126 3.71 11.18 -5.37
CA PHE A 126 4.58 10.35 -4.51
C PHE A 126 6.02 10.33 -5.02
N ALA A 127 6.25 10.06 -6.31
CA ALA A 127 7.59 9.96 -6.86
C ALA A 127 8.39 11.28 -6.76
N LEU A 128 7.76 12.43 -7.03
CA LEU A 128 8.39 13.74 -6.91
C LEU A 128 8.71 14.10 -5.46
N SER A 129 7.77 13.82 -4.53
CA SER A 129 7.98 14.09 -3.11
C SER A 129 9.08 13.21 -2.51
N ASP A 130 9.12 11.92 -2.85
CA ASP A 130 10.17 11.02 -2.37
C ASP A 130 11.55 11.47 -2.85
N ALA A 131 11.66 11.82 -4.15
CA ALA A 131 12.91 12.32 -4.72
C ALA A 131 13.41 13.57 -3.99
N LEU A 132 12.52 14.54 -3.77
CA LEU A 132 12.90 15.79 -3.10
C LEU A 132 13.19 15.57 -1.61
N ARG A 133 12.41 14.76 -0.90
CA ARG A 133 12.64 14.47 0.52
C ARG A 133 13.98 13.76 0.75
N VAL A 134 14.34 12.80 -0.10
CA VAL A 134 15.65 12.15 -0.04
C VAL A 134 16.77 13.17 -0.30
N TYR A 135 16.61 14.02 -1.31
CA TYR A 135 17.58 15.07 -1.62
C TYR A 135 17.78 16.05 -0.45
N LEU A 136 16.68 16.55 0.13
CA LEU A 136 16.73 17.47 1.27
C LEU A 136 17.42 16.84 2.48
N SER A 137 17.22 15.54 2.70
CA SER A 137 17.90 14.82 3.78
C SER A 137 19.39 14.68 3.57
N GLN A 138 19.81 14.34 2.36
CA GLN A 138 21.22 14.14 2.04
C GLN A 138 21.99 15.46 1.97
N THR A 139 21.39 16.49 1.38
CA THR A 139 22.06 17.77 1.11
C THR A 139 21.98 18.72 2.30
N PHE A 140 20.80 18.87 2.91
CA PHE A 140 20.52 19.85 3.96
C PHE A 140 20.38 19.24 5.36
N GLN A 141 20.60 17.92 5.49
CA GLN A 141 20.50 17.19 6.76
C GLN A 141 19.12 17.30 7.44
N LEU A 142 18.06 17.51 6.64
CA LEU A 142 16.68 17.53 7.12
C LEU A 142 16.13 16.09 7.24
N PRO A 143 15.42 15.72 8.31
CA PRO A 143 14.76 14.42 8.45
C PRO A 143 13.50 14.26 7.56
N ALA A 144 13.54 14.77 6.33
CA ALA A 144 12.37 14.88 5.43
C ALA A 144 11.69 13.54 5.05
N PRO A 145 12.39 12.40 4.89
CA PRO A 145 11.76 11.12 4.56
C PRO A 145 10.95 10.50 5.72
N GLU A 146 11.37 10.74 6.96
CA GLU A 146 10.78 10.13 8.16
C GLU A 146 9.73 11.05 8.83
N CYS A 147 9.58 12.28 8.35
CA CYS A 147 8.66 13.29 8.87
C CYS A 147 7.42 13.49 7.97
N THR A 148 6.34 13.98 8.58
CA THR A 148 5.17 14.49 7.85
C THR A 148 5.50 15.79 7.11
N THR A 149 4.66 16.21 6.15
CA THR A 149 4.88 17.49 5.45
C THR A 149 4.90 18.66 6.42
N ASP A 150 3.95 18.73 7.36
CA ASP A 150 3.89 19.82 8.33
C ASP A 150 5.14 19.88 9.22
N GLU A 151 5.63 18.73 9.68
CA GLU A 151 6.89 18.64 10.44
C GLU A 151 8.10 19.11 9.63
N LEU A 152 8.18 18.75 8.34
CA LEU A 152 9.24 19.24 7.45
C LEU A 152 9.18 20.76 7.31
N LEU A 153 7.99 21.32 7.08
CA LEU A 153 7.81 22.75 6.86
C LEU A 153 8.15 23.58 8.11
N VAL A 154 7.89 23.06 9.31
CA VAL A 154 8.30 23.67 10.58
C VAL A 154 9.83 23.75 10.71
N GLN A 155 10.56 22.79 10.14
CA GLN A 155 12.02 22.74 10.22
C GLN A 155 12.73 23.62 9.16
N LEU A 156 12.09 23.91 8.02
CA LEU A 156 12.70 24.69 6.94
C LEU A 156 13.29 26.04 7.38
N PRO A 157 12.63 26.86 8.23
CA PRO A 157 13.18 28.14 8.69
C PRO A 157 14.43 27.99 9.56
N HIS A 158 14.60 26.83 10.20
CA HIS A 158 15.73 26.54 11.10
C HIS A 158 16.96 26.05 10.34
N CYS A 159 16.85 25.79 9.03
CA CYS A 159 17.97 25.43 8.19
C CYS A 159 18.65 26.68 7.62
N GLU A 160 19.79 27.06 8.18
CA GLU A 160 20.59 28.23 7.76
C GLU A 160 21.10 28.12 6.33
N ARG A 161 21.27 26.89 5.83
CA ARG A 161 21.76 26.60 4.47
C ARG A 161 20.69 26.82 3.39
N LEU A 162 19.44 27.07 3.78
CA LEU A 162 18.33 27.40 2.86
C LEU A 162 18.05 28.91 2.91
N ASN A 163 17.98 29.55 1.76
CA ASN A 163 17.48 30.93 1.65
C ASN A 163 15.94 30.97 1.64
N ASP A 164 15.36 32.16 1.79
CA ASP A 164 13.90 32.32 1.88
C ASP A 164 13.17 31.94 0.58
N GLU A 165 13.79 32.18 -0.58
CA GLU A 165 13.24 31.79 -1.88
C GLU A 165 13.08 30.27 -1.98
N LEU A 166 14.12 29.51 -1.67
CA LEU A 166 14.09 28.06 -1.74
C LEU A 166 13.13 27.46 -0.70
N ARG A 167 13.05 28.04 0.51
CA ARG A 167 12.05 27.66 1.52
C ARG A 167 10.63 27.82 1.01
N MET A 168 10.33 28.96 0.37
CA MET A 168 9.02 29.22 -0.21
C MET A 168 8.69 28.19 -1.31
N LEU A 169 9.63 27.92 -2.21
CA LEU A 169 9.45 26.95 -3.30
C LEU A 169 9.20 25.53 -2.78
N ILE A 170 9.98 25.08 -1.81
CA ILE A 170 9.79 23.76 -1.16
C ILE A 170 8.42 23.70 -0.48
N THR A 171 7.98 24.77 0.17
CA THR A 171 6.68 24.85 0.84
C THR A 171 5.53 24.70 -0.15
N GLN A 172 5.53 25.50 -1.21
CA GLN A 172 4.51 25.45 -2.26
C GLN A 172 4.48 24.10 -2.97
N PHE A 173 5.66 23.56 -3.32
CA PHE A 173 5.79 22.25 -3.94
C PHE A 173 5.24 21.14 -3.05
N SER A 174 5.57 21.16 -1.76
CA SER A 174 5.15 20.12 -0.81
C SER A 174 3.62 20.09 -0.66
N HIS A 175 2.99 21.26 -0.53
CA HIS A 175 1.54 21.36 -0.49
C HIS A 175 0.89 20.91 -1.81
N ALA A 176 1.45 21.29 -2.97
CA ALA A 176 0.94 20.86 -4.27
C ALA A 176 1.01 19.34 -4.44
N CYS A 177 2.10 18.71 -3.99
CA CYS A 177 2.20 17.26 -3.98
C CYS A 177 1.14 16.61 -3.10
N ASP A 178 0.90 17.13 -1.90
CA ASP A 178 -0.07 16.54 -0.97
C ASP A 178 -1.51 16.68 -1.46
N LEU A 179 -1.84 17.81 -2.12
CA LEU A 179 -3.12 17.95 -2.81
C LEU A 179 -3.31 16.85 -3.85
N ILE A 180 -2.31 16.55 -4.68
CA ILE A 180 -2.43 15.50 -5.70
C ILE A 180 -2.50 14.10 -5.07
N LYS A 181 -1.66 13.80 -4.06
CA LYS A 181 -1.60 12.47 -3.42
C LYS A 181 -2.88 12.09 -2.69
N PHE A 182 -3.47 13.06 -1.97
CA PHE A 182 -4.46 12.77 -0.94
C PHE A 182 -5.87 13.30 -1.25
N THR A 183 -6.06 14.05 -2.34
CA THR A 183 -7.39 14.46 -2.78
C THR A 183 -7.94 13.57 -3.91
N THR A 184 -9.21 13.77 -4.23
CA THR A 184 -9.88 13.21 -5.41
C THR A 184 -9.90 14.19 -6.58
N LEU A 185 -9.22 15.34 -6.46
CA LEU A 185 -9.23 16.35 -7.51
C LEU A 185 -8.50 15.84 -8.75
N PRO A 186 -9.08 16.01 -9.95
CA PRO A 186 -8.35 15.71 -11.18
C PRO A 186 -7.16 16.67 -11.31
N CYS A 187 -6.01 16.14 -11.72
CA CYS A 187 -4.85 16.95 -12.05
C CYS A 187 -4.49 16.67 -13.51
N THR A 188 -4.48 17.70 -14.35
CA THR A 188 -4.23 17.58 -15.78
C THR A 188 -2.75 17.27 -16.07
N PRO A 189 -2.41 16.68 -17.23
CA PRO A 189 -1.01 16.47 -17.62
C PRO A 189 -0.18 17.76 -17.61
N SER A 190 -0.80 18.91 -17.95
CA SER A 190 -0.11 20.21 -17.92
C SER A 190 0.22 20.65 -16.49
N GLU A 191 -0.69 20.49 -15.54
CA GLU A 191 -0.43 20.79 -14.12
C GLU A 191 0.63 19.85 -13.54
N ARG A 192 0.57 18.57 -13.89
CA ARG A 192 1.60 17.58 -13.55
C ARG A 192 2.98 17.96 -14.08
N MET A 193 3.04 18.43 -15.33
CA MET A 193 4.28 18.95 -15.90
C MET A 193 4.79 20.18 -15.15
N LYS A 194 3.92 21.12 -14.78
CA LYS A 194 4.32 22.30 -13.98
C LYS A 194 4.89 21.88 -12.63
N LEU A 195 4.29 20.90 -11.96
CA LEU A 195 4.78 20.40 -10.67
C LEU A 195 6.14 19.69 -10.83
N TYR A 196 6.32 18.93 -11.91
CA TYR A 196 7.61 18.33 -12.26
C TYR A 196 8.70 19.42 -12.48
N GLN A 197 8.39 20.46 -13.24
CA GLN A 197 9.30 21.58 -13.50
C GLN A 197 9.63 22.35 -12.22
N GLN A 198 8.68 22.50 -11.30
CA GLN A 198 8.94 23.09 -10.00
C GLN A 198 9.94 22.27 -9.18
N ALA A 199 9.86 20.93 -9.22
CA ALA A 199 10.85 20.07 -8.59
C ALA A 199 12.25 20.24 -9.20
N GLU A 200 12.34 20.30 -10.54
CA GLU A 200 13.61 20.57 -11.23
C GLU A 200 14.19 21.94 -10.82
N LEU A 201 13.34 22.97 -10.77
CA LEU A 201 13.75 24.31 -10.36
C LEU A 201 14.32 24.32 -8.93
N ILE A 202 13.67 23.62 -8.00
CA ILE A 202 14.15 23.50 -6.61
C ILE A 202 15.56 22.87 -6.60
N LEU A 203 15.76 21.77 -7.32
CA LEU A 203 17.08 21.11 -7.40
C LEU A 203 18.14 22.04 -7.99
N THR A 204 17.85 22.70 -9.11
CA THR A 204 18.80 23.62 -9.76
C THR A 204 19.15 24.82 -8.86
N LEU A 205 18.17 25.44 -8.21
CA LEU A 205 18.43 26.57 -7.31
C LEU A 205 19.21 26.14 -6.07
N SER A 206 18.92 24.95 -5.53
CA SER A 206 19.63 24.41 -4.38
C SER A 206 21.10 24.09 -4.67
N GLU A 207 21.42 23.64 -5.89
CA GLU A 207 22.82 23.45 -6.33
C GLU A 207 23.59 24.77 -6.36
N LYS A 208 22.99 25.83 -6.92
CA LYS A 208 23.59 27.16 -6.99
C LYS A 208 23.88 27.74 -5.60
N LEU A 209 23.04 27.44 -4.61
CA LEU A 209 23.28 27.83 -3.22
C LEU A 209 24.38 27.01 -2.53
N ALA A 210 24.49 25.72 -2.87
CA ALA A 210 25.52 24.84 -2.31
C ALA A 210 26.92 25.12 -2.89
N HIS A 211 26.99 25.61 -4.13
CA HIS A 211 28.22 26.00 -4.81
C HIS A 211 28.10 27.42 -5.37
N PRO A 212 28.27 28.46 -4.52
CA PRO A 212 28.40 29.82 -5.04
C PRO A 212 29.58 29.86 -5.99
N GLU A 213 29.30 30.13 -7.26
CA GLU A 213 30.28 30.26 -8.33
C GLU A 213 31.48 31.09 -7.82
N PRO A 214 32.72 30.58 -7.88
CA PRO A 214 33.87 31.34 -7.43
C PRO A 214 33.91 32.62 -8.27
N LEU A 215 33.88 33.77 -7.58
CA LEU A 215 34.01 35.10 -8.18
C LEU A 215 35.13 35.04 -9.19
N MET A 216 34.80 35.16 -10.49
CA MET A 216 35.79 35.24 -11.54
C MET A 216 36.78 36.34 -11.17
N GLU A 217 38.01 35.93 -10.89
CA GLU A 217 39.13 36.81 -10.67
C GLU A 217 39.25 37.66 -11.94
N GLN A 218 38.85 38.94 -11.84
CA GLN A 218 39.00 39.90 -12.91
C GLN A 218 40.47 39.87 -13.34
N PRO A 219 40.80 39.65 -14.63
CA PRO A 219 42.18 39.62 -15.07
C PRO A 219 42.81 40.96 -14.70
N LYS A 220 43.80 40.91 -13.81
CA LYS A 220 44.58 42.05 -13.37
C LYS A 220 45.27 42.61 -14.61
N SER A 221 44.70 43.68 -15.17
CA SER A 221 45.32 44.49 -16.21
C SER A 221 46.67 44.96 -15.68
N SER A 222 47.74 44.42 -16.25
CA SER A 222 49.10 44.99 -16.20
C SER A 222 49.39 45.65 -17.54
#